data_AF-A0A117IA24-F1
#
_entry.id   AF-A0A117IA24-F1
#
_cell.length_a   1.000
_cell.length_b   1.000
_cell.length_c   1.000
_cell.angle_alpha   90.00
_cell.angle_beta   90.00
_cell.angle_gamma   90.00
#
_symmetry.space_group_name_H-M   'P 1'
#
loop_
_entity.id
_entity.type
_entity.pdbx_description
1 polymer ?
#
loop_
_entity_poly.entity_id
_entity_poly.type
_entity_poly.pdbx_seq_one_letter_code
_entity_poly.pdbx_strand_id
1 'polypeptide(L)'
;MSVQQALEELTAVQARYVRFGACDTEPRGVVAELLESVRRGDVPAVPTTAAGWQLFSEMAGSETAAAALHAAGAALVEAAKSDAAGLARYLASGGL
;
A
#
# COMPACT_ATOMS: atom_id res chain seq x y z
N MET A 1 15.90 1.84 1.13
CA MET A 1 14.72 2.43 0.47
C MET A 1 14.04 3.34 1.48
N SER A 2 13.73 4.59 1.10
CA SER A 2 12.97 5.51 1.96
C SER A 2 11.46 5.27 1.84
N VAL A 3 10.67 5.82 2.77
CA VAL A 3 9.19 5.77 2.68
C VAL A 3 8.71 6.39 1.37
N GLN A 4 9.32 7.49 0.94
CA GLN A 4 8.96 8.17 -0.31
C GLN A 4 9.19 7.27 -1.53
N GLN A 5 10.35 6.61 -1.63
CA GLN A 5 10.65 5.70 -2.74
C GLN A 5 9.66 4.54 -2.78
N ALA A 6 9.32 3.96 -1.63
CA ALA A 6 8.36 2.87 -1.56
C ALA A 6 6.93 3.30 -1.92
N LEU A 7 6.53 4.54 -1.58
CA LEU A 7 5.26 5.12 -2.00
C LEU A 7 5.21 5.36 -3.51
N GLU A 8 6.29 5.84 -4.12
CA GLU A 8 6.40 6.01 -5.56
C GLU A 8 6.26 4.67 -6.29
N GLU A 9 6.93 3.62 -5.80
CA GLU A 9 6.82 2.25 -6.32
C GLU A 9 5.39 1.70 -6.18
N LEU A 10 4.77 1.84 -5.01
CA LEU A 10 3.40 1.41 -4.77
C LEU A 10 2.40 2.15 -5.66
N THR A 11 2.57 3.47 -5.83
CA THR A 11 1.73 4.29 -6.72
C THR A 11 1.87 3.83 -8.17
N ALA A 12 3.08 3.48 -8.62
CA ALA A 12 3.29 2.93 -9.96
C ALA A 12 2.60 1.57 -10.14
N VAL A 13 2.61 0.71 -9.11
CA VAL A 13 1.86 -0.55 -9.12
C VAL A 13 0.35 -0.30 -9.17
N GLN A 14 -0.17 0.60 -8.35
CA GLN A 14 -1.59 0.98 -8.38
C GLN A 14 -1.98 1.48 -9.78
N ALA A 15 -1.20 2.38 -10.38
CA ALA A 15 -1.45 2.91 -11.72
C ALA A 15 -1.45 1.81 -12.79
N ARG A 16 -0.53 0.85 -12.71
CA ARG A 16 -0.48 -0.30 -13.63
C ARG A 16 -1.75 -1.16 -13.55
N TYR A 17 -2.34 -1.28 -12.37
CA TYR A 17 -3.50 -2.12 -12.10
C TYR A 17 -4.80 -1.31 -11.91
N VAL A 18 -4.85 -0.08 -12.41
CA VAL A 18 -6.01 0.83 -12.29
C VAL A 18 -7.32 0.20 -12.76
N ARG A 19 -7.27 -0.67 -13.79
CA ARG A 19 -8.47 -1.37 -14.32
C ARG A 19 -9.15 -2.31 -13.31
N PHE A 20 -8.47 -2.65 -12.22
CA PHE A 20 -8.97 -3.50 -11.14
C PHE A 20 -9.40 -2.68 -9.91
N GLY A 21 -9.47 -1.36 -10.03
CA GLY A 21 -9.77 -0.45 -8.94
C GLY A 21 -8.57 -0.12 -8.06
N ALA A 22 -7.34 -0.51 -8.42
CA ALA A 22 -6.17 -0.35 -7.55
C ALA A 22 -5.81 1.10 -7.18
N CYS A 23 -6.33 2.09 -7.91
CA CYS A 23 -6.18 3.52 -7.62
C CYS A 23 -7.39 4.13 -6.91
N ASP A 24 -8.43 3.34 -6.61
CA ASP A 24 -9.67 3.82 -6.01
C ASP A 24 -9.44 4.22 -4.54
N THR A 25 -10.48 4.74 -3.91
CA THR A 25 -10.41 5.22 -2.52
C THR A 25 -10.11 4.07 -1.55
N GLU A 26 -10.66 2.88 -1.81
CA GLU A 26 -10.58 1.74 -0.91
C GLU A 26 -9.15 1.16 -0.83
N PRO A 27 -8.44 0.86 -1.94
CA PRO A 27 -7.04 0.40 -1.83
C PRO A 27 -6.11 1.47 -1.25
N ARG A 28 -6.38 2.77 -1.46
CA ARG A 28 -5.63 3.84 -0.78
C ARG A 28 -5.87 3.83 0.73
N GLY A 29 -7.10 3.57 1.15
CA GLY A 29 -7.44 3.35 2.57
C GLY A 29 -6.64 2.22 3.20
N VAL A 30 -6.51 1.08 2.50
CA VAL A 30 -5.66 -0.04 2.94
C VAL A 30 -4.22 0.41 3.16
N VAL A 31 -3.65 1.21 2.24
CA VAL A 31 -2.28 1.74 2.39
C VAL A 31 -2.15 2.65 3.61
N ALA A 32 -3.12 3.54 3.82
CA ALA A 32 -3.13 4.42 4.99
C ALA A 32 -3.18 3.62 6.30
N GLU A 33 -4.00 2.56 6.36
CA GLU A 33 -4.08 1.67 7.53
C GLU A 33 -2.77 0.92 7.82
N LEU A 34 -2.04 0.49 6.77
CA LEU A 34 -0.72 -0.14 6.93
C LEU A 34 0.29 0.82 7.55
N LEU A 35 0.38 2.04 7.03
CA LEU A 35 1.31 3.07 7.53
C LEU A 35 0.97 3.53 8.94
N GLU A 36 -0.33 3.67 9.22
CA GLU A 36 -0.82 4.03 10.54
C GLU A 36 -0.53 2.91 11.57
N SER A 37 -0.66 1.64 11.17
CA SER A 37 -0.28 0.50 12.02
C SER A 37 1.20 0.53 12.35
N VAL A 38 2.07 0.79 11.37
CA VAL A 38 3.52 0.97 11.63
C VAL A 38 3.75 2.14 12.59
N ARG A 39 3.06 3.27 12.42
CA ARG A 39 3.19 4.43 13.32
C ARG A 39 2.85 4.09 14.77
N ARG A 40 1.82 3.26 15.00
CA ARG A 40 1.43 2.82 16.35
C ARG A 40 2.37 1.78 16.95
N GLY A 41 3.30 1.23 16.17
CA GLY A 41 4.16 0.13 16.58
C GLY A 41 3.52 -1.26 16.44
N ASP A 42 2.39 -1.35 15.73
CA ASP A 42 1.74 -2.62 15.42
C ASP A 42 2.49 -3.35 14.30
N VAL A 43 2.27 -4.66 14.18
CA VAL A 43 2.71 -5.44 13.02
C VAL A 43 1.59 -5.44 11.97
N PRO A 44 1.69 -4.65 10.89
CA PRO A 44 0.65 -4.63 9.86
C PRO A 44 0.60 -5.95 9.08
N ALA A 45 -0.60 -6.42 8.83
CA ALA A 45 -0.85 -7.54 7.91
C ALA A 45 -1.09 -6.98 6.50
N VAL A 46 -0.10 -7.10 5.62
CA VAL A 46 -0.25 -6.68 4.21
C VAL A 46 -1.17 -7.66 3.49
N PRO A 47 -2.29 -7.22 2.88
CA PRO A 47 -3.22 -8.13 2.23
C PRO A 47 -2.57 -8.92 1.10
N THR A 48 -3.04 -10.13 0.87
CA THR A 48 -2.53 -11.05 -0.16
C THR A 48 -3.56 -11.37 -1.25
N THR A 49 -4.81 -10.95 -1.08
CA THR A 49 -5.93 -11.26 -1.96
C THR A 49 -6.53 -10.01 -2.59
N ALA A 50 -7.19 -10.17 -3.73
CA ALA A 50 -7.90 -9.07 -4.38
C ALA A 50 -8.95 -8.44 -3.47
N ALA A 51 -9.70 -9.27 -2.74
CA ALA A 51 -10.69 -8.80 -1.76
C ALA A 51 -10.04 -8.02 -0.61
N GLY A 52 -8.89 -8.48 -0.10
CA GLY A 52 -8.18 -7.78 0.97
C GLY A 52 -7.63 -6.42 0.55
N TRP A 53 -7.23 -6.28 -0.71
CA TRP A 53 -6.86 -5.00 -1.33
C TRP A 53 -8.06 -4.18 -1.81
N GLN A 54 -9.29 -4.65 -1.60
CA GLN A 54 -10.53 -4.00 -2.06
C GLN A 54 -10.56 -3.75 -3.58
N LEU A 55 -10.00 -4.68 -4.35
CA LEU A 55 -10.03 -4.66 -5.81
C LEU A 55 -11.37 -5.21 -6.34
N PHE A 56 -11.65 -4.98 -7.63
CA PHE A 56 -12.69 -5.68 -8.37
C PHE A 56 -12.34 -7.17 -8.49
N SER A 57 -12.70 -7.95 -7.48
CA SER A 57 -12.24 -9.31 -7.24
C SER A 57 -12.73 -10.33 -8.27
N GLU A 58 -13.89 -10.09 -8.87
CA GLU A 58 -14.50 -10.98 -9.88
C GLU A 58 -13.83 -10.89 -11.27
N MET A 59 -12.90 -9.96 -11.48
CA MET A 59 -12.19 -9.80 -12.75
C MET A 59 -11.03 -10.77 -12.89
N ALA A 60 -10.91 -11.44 -14.04
CA ALA A 60 -9.73 -12.25 -14.36
C ALA A 60 -8.45 -11.40 -14.28
N GLY A 61 -7.51 -11.82 -13.42
CA GLY A 61 -6.25 -11.13 -13.15
C GLY A 61 -6.25 -10.21 -11.93
N SER A 62 -7.37 -10.10 -11.19
CA SER A 62 -7.45 -9.35 -9.92
C SER A 62 -6.45 -9.88 -8.89
N GLU A 63 -6.27 -11.19 -8.77
CA GLU A 63 -5.30 -11.81 -7.86
C GLU A 63 -3.84 -11.54 -8.26
N THR A 64 -3.56 -11.37 -9.56
CA THR A 64 -2.23 -10.92 -10.02
C THR A 64 -1.97 -9.48 -9.60
N ALA A 65 -2.99 -8.61 -9.67
CA ALA A 65 -2.89 -7.24 -9.15
C ALA A 65 -2.67 -7.24 -7.64
N ALA A 66 -3.39 -8.08 -6.89
CA ALA A 66 -3.23 -8.24 -5.45
C ALA A 66 -1.83 -8.70 -5.05
N ALA A 67 -1.25 -9.67 -5.78
CA ALA A 67 0.12 -10.12 -5.53
C ALA A 67 1.16 -9.00 -5.76
N ALA A 68 0.97 -8.18 -6.79
CA ALA A 68 1.85 -7.04 -7.05
C ALA A 68 1.72 -5.95 -5.97
N LEU A 69 0.49 -5.65 -5.54
CA LEU A 69 0.22 -4.72 -4.44
C LEU A 69 0.76 -5.26 -3.12
N HIS A 70 0.66 -6.56 -2.85
CA HIS A 70 1.25 -7.19 -1.68
C HIS A 70 2.76 -6.97 -1.62
N ALA A 71 3.48 -7.23 -2.72
CA ALA A 71 4.93 -7.02 -2.77
C ALA A 71 5.32 -5.57 -2.51
N ALA A 72 4.64 -4.61 -3.16
CA ALA A 72 4.90 -3.18 -2.97
C ALA A 72 4.48 -2.68 -1.58
N GLY A 73 3.37 -3.17 -1.03
CA GLY A 73 2.90 -2.86 0.31
C GLY A 73 3.84 -3.39 1.39
N ALA A 74 4.39 -4.60 1.22
CA ALA A 74 5.41 -5.15 2.11
C ALA A 74 6.69 -4.32 2.08
N ALA A 75 7.15 -3.93 0.88
CA ALA A 75 8.25 -3.00 0.71
C ALA A 75 8.01 -1.66 1.45
N LEU A 76 6.82 -1.08 1.30
CA LEU A 76 6.43 0.14 2.00
C LEU A 76 6.43 -0.02 3.53
N VAL A 77 5.90 -1.12 4.05
CA VAL A 77 5.92 -1.41 5.49
C VAL A 77 7.35 -1.49 6.02
N GLU A 78 8.25 -2.18 5.34
CA GLU A 78 9.64 -2.30 5.75
C GLU A 78 10.39 -0.96 5.68
N ALA A 79 10.11 -0.15 4.65
CA ALA A 79 10.61 1.22 4.57
C ALA A 79 10.09 2.09 5.72
N ALA A 80 8.80 2.01 6.04
CA ALA A 80 8.17 2.76 7.13
C ALA A 80 8.74 2.40 8.51
N LYS A 81 9.04 1.12 8.75
CA LYS A 81 9.71 0.65 9.98
C LYS A 81 11.15 1.17 10.09
N SER A 82 11.85 1.27 8.96
CA SER A 82 13.28 1.65 8.91
C SER A 82 13.51 3.16 8.82
N ASP A 83 12.52 3.93 8.34
CA ASP A 83 12.58 5.38 8.10
C ASP A 83 11.44 6.08 8.84
N ALA A 84 11.49 6.03 10.18
CA ALA A 84 10.48 6.63 11.05
C ALA A 84 10.34 8.16 10.82
N ALA A 85 11.43 8.85 10.49
CA ALA A 85 11.41 10.27 10.17
C ALA A 85 10.72 10.56 8.82
N GLY A 86 10.94 9.73 7.81
CA GLY A 86 10.20 9.78 6.55
C GLY A 86 8.72 9.51 6.73
N LEU A 87 8.36 8.49 7.52
CA LEU A 87 6.97 8.19 7.86
C LEU A 87 6.29 9.37 8.55
N ALA A 88 6.93 9.95 9.57
CA ALA A 88 6.38 11.11 10.28
C ALA A 88 6.17 12.32 9.36
N ARG A 89 7.11 12.61 8.45
CA ARG A 89 6.97 13.69 7.46
C ARG A 89 5.81 13.45 6.50
N TYR A 90 5.69 12.23 5.98
CA TYR A 90 4.60 11.87 5.08
C TYR A 90 3.23 12.03 5.74
N LEU A 91 3.07 11.54 6.98
CA LEU A 91 1.80 11.67 7.71
C LEU A 91 1.50 13.13 8.07
N ALA A 92 2.51 13.93 8.42
CA ALA A 92 2.35 15.36 8.70
C ALA A 92 1.94 16.18 7.46
N SER A 93 2.27 15.74 6.25
CA SER A 93 1.78 16.36 5.01
C SER A 93 0.32 16.04 4.66
N GLY A 94 -0.40 15.34 5.54
CA GLY A 94 -1.77 14.89 5.30
C GLY A 94 -1.81 13.69 4.37
N GLY A 95 -0.93 12.71 4.59
CA GLY A 95 -0.72 11.55 3.72
C GLY A 95 -2.00 10.98 3.10
N LEU A 96 -1.91 10.67 1.79
CA LEU A 96 -2.95 10.19 0.85
C LEU A 96 -4.34 10.84 0.96
#